data_AF-A0ABD0TSP4-F1
#
_entry.id   AF-A0ABD0TSP4-F1
#
_cell.length_a   1.000
_cell.length_b   1.000
_cell.length_c   1.000
_cell.angle_alpha   90.00
_cell.angle_beta   90.00
_cell.angle_gamma   90.00
#
_symmetry.space_group_name_H-M   'P 1'
#
loop_
_entity.id
_entity.type
_entity.pdbx_description
1 polymer ?
#
loop_
_entity_poly.entity_id
_entity_poly.type
_entity_poly.pdbx_seq_one_letter_code
_entity_poly.pdbx_strand_id
1 'polypeptide(L)'
;MADEEDDKASGDGSVKKPEAPPEPEPPKIPDVELICDGFGFMPKTAQTTKRSSSVFDKTNKVVKEMSMPDAEQKGSPCGSSTNIDIVRRYTWKTKNRMIVQVITYGATITSIQVPDRKGVPDDVIAGFDTLEEYFQPRNPYFGATIGRYANYIREATAVVRPSGRMYMLSSNKGHHHYNGGYVGFDKVNWRSYVNGNKVIMSHVSDRFNEGYPGALMAQVTFEATCDNTLKIEMRCTTSEPTIVNLSNTPYFNLAGHHAGCETMYDHIFTINADKYTVADEEGLVTGEKKVVGGTPYDFRVPRVLRAMIPKIPLGGYDVNFCVTQGTEQDLTFQARALHPLTGRVLEVYSNQPGMQFYTGNLLPDPDKIIEGGEEEEEDKGEDESESDSEESSAKGEEEVEEGSEGKASFGYVPLVGKEGTLYKKHGLFCLMPQNFPDAINHKNFPNSVLNPGEVYVHKIQYKFGLLLGRYV
;
A
#
# COMPACT_ATOMS: atom_id res chain seq x y z
N MET A 1 40.42 -18.37 -92.10
CA MET A 1 40.45 -19.83 -92.29
C MET A 1 40.42 -20.39 -90.87
N ALA A 2 39.24 -20.75 -90.33
CA ALA A 2 38.53 -22.01 -90.60
C ALA A 2 39.48 -23.18 -90.25
N ASP A 3 39.26 -24.01 -89.23
CA ASP A 3 38.06 -24.80 -88.87
C ASP A 3 38.05 -25.12 -87.36
N GLU A 4 36.89 -25.08 -86.69
CA GLU A 4 36.08 -26.22 -86.21
C GLU A 4 36.82 -27.27 -85.36
N GLU A 5 36.42 -27.40 -84.09
CA GLU A 5 36.09 -28.70 -83.50
C GLU A 5 35.20 -28.54 -82.24
N ASP A 6 34.19 -29.39 -82.19
CA ASP A 6 33.15 -29.55 -81.18
C ASP A 6 33.69 -29.88 -79.78
N ASP A 7 33.01 -29.40 -78.73
CA ASP A 7 32.82 -30.24 -77.54
C ASP A 7 31.51 -29.90 -76.80
N LYS A 8 30.65 -30.92 -76.69
CA LYS A 8 29.39 -30.89 -75.95
C LYS A 8 29.64 -31.15 -74.47
N ALA A 9 29.09 -30.32 -73.59
CA ALA A 9 28.76 -30.75 -72.24
C ALA A 9 27.47 -30.06 -71.74
N SER A 10 26.55 -30.90 -71.29
CA SER A 10 25.23 -30.62 -70.74
C SER A 10 25.26 -29.69 -69.53
N GLY A 11 24.52 -28.58 -69.61
CA GLY A 11 24.23 -27.69 -68.48
C GLY A 11 22.74 -27.71 -68.15
N ASP A 12 22.43 -28.33 -67.02
CA ASP A 12 21.11 -28.54 -66.42
C ASP A 12 20.34 -27.22 -66.19
N GLY A 13 19.13 -27.13 -66.73
CA GLY A 13 18.24 -25.99 -66.61
C GLY A 13 17.45 -26.03 -65.30
N SER A 14 18.11 -25.79 -64.16
CA SER A 14 17.41 -25.63 -62.89
C SER A 14 16.86 -24.20 -62.74
N VAL A 15 15.58 -24.02 -63.01
CA VAL A 15 14.83 -22.80 -62.68
C VAL A 15 14.88 -22.60 -61.16
N LYS A 16 15.61 -21.57 -60.69
CA LYS A 16 15.59 -21.17 -59.28
C LYS A 16 14.19 -20.71 -58.91
N LYS A 17 13.52 -21.48 -58.05
CA LYS A 17 12.27 -21.13 -57.40
C LYS A 17 12.50 -19.86 -56.55
N PRO A 18 11.62 -18.85 -56.59
CA PRO A 18 11.76 -17.67 -55.74
C PRO A 18 11.73 -18.09 -54.26
N GLU A 19 12.71 -17.63 -53.48
CA GLU A 19 12.73 -17.82 -52.02
C GLU A 19 11.46 -17.21 -51.42
N ALA A 20 10.80 -17.98 -50.56
CA ALA A 20 9.65 -17.48 -49.82
C ALA A 20 10.09 -16.32 -48.94
N PRO A 21 9.27 -15.26 -48.78
CA PRO A 21 9.59 -14.18 -47.85
C PRO A 21 9.80 -14.77 -46.44
N PRO A 22 10.77 -14.25 -45.66
CA PRO A 22 11.01 -14.73 -44.31
C PRO A 22 9.71 -14.66 -43.52
N GLU A 23 9.39 -15.75 -42.81
CA GLU A 23 8.23 -15.77 -41.92
C GLU A 23 8.33 -14.59 -40.96
N PRO A 24 7.23 -13.85 -40.73
CA PRO A 24 7.24 -12.73 -39.80
C PRO A 24 7.71 -13.24 -38.44
N GLU A 25 8.74 -12.59 -37.88
CA GLU A 25 9.20 -12.91 -36.53
C GLU A 25 7.99 -12.90 -35.59
N PRO A 26 7.82 -13.92 -34.73
CA PRO A 26 6.72 -13.93 -33.78
C PRO A 26 6.78 -12.65 -32.95
N PRO A 27 5.63 -12.03 -32.64
CA PRO A 27 5.59 -10.77 -31.92
C PRO A 27 6.38 -10.91 -30.62
N LYS A 28 7.40 -10.06 -30.44
CA LYS A 28 8.20 -10.04 -29.20
C LYS A 28 7.26 -9.71 -28.05
N ILE A 29 7.00 -10.72 -27.22
CA ILE A 29 6.22 -10.55 -25.98
C ILE A 29 7.02 -9.57 -25.10
N PRO A 30 6.43 -8.45 -24.67
CA PRO A 30 7.13 -7.49 -23.84
C PRO A 30 7.56 -8.15 -22.53
N ASP A 31 8.75 -7.81 -22.02
CA ASP A 31 9.24 -8.39 -20.77
C ASP A 31 8.37 -8.03 -19.56
N VAL A 32 7.57 -6.95 -19.69
CA VAL A 32 6.54 -6.53 -18.74
C VAL A 32 5.29 -6.08 -19.50
N GLU A 33 4.15 -6.66 -19.17
CA GLU A 33 2.82 -6.25 -19.62
C GLU A 33 2.15 -5.39 -18.53
N LEU A 34 1.57 -4.24 -18.92
CA LEU A 34 0.84 -3.34 -18.02
C LEU A 34 -0.61 -3.19 -18.49
N ILE A 35 -1.55 -3.54 -17.61
CA ILE A 35 -3.00 -3.53 -17.87
C ILE A 35 -3.66 -2.50 -16.95
N CYS A 36 -4.64 -1.75 -17.46
CA CYS A 36 -5.46 -0.84 -16.67
C CYS A 36 -6.94 -1.25 -16.75
N ASP A 37 -7.59 -1.41 -15.60
CA ASP A 37 -9.03 -1.65 -15.49
C ASP A 37 -9.64 -0.86 -14.31
N GLY A 38 -10.95 -0.99 -14.07
CA GLY A 38 -11.62 -0.38 -12.92
C GLY A 38 -11.52 -1.26 -11.68
N PHE A 39 -11.24 -0.67 -10.52
CA PHE A 39 -11.33 -1.36 -9.24
C PHE A 39 -12.72 -1.09 -8.64
N GLY A 40 -13.63 -2.05 -8.84
CA GLY A 40 -15.05 -1.86 -8.62
C GLY A 40 -15.52 -2.23 -7.21
N PHE A 41 -16.68 -1.68 -6.88
CA PHE A 41 -17.56 -2.15 -5.82
C PHE A 41 -18.08 -3.55 -6.16
N MET A 42 -18.35 -4.38 -5.16
CA MET A 42 -18.96 -5.70 -5.42
C MET A 42 -20.33 -5.53 -6.10
N PRO A 43 -20.68 -6.35 -7.11
CA PRO A 43 -22.05 -6.42 -7.57
C PRO A 43 -22.95 -6.86 -6.40
N LYS A 44 -24.02 -6.12 -6.12
CA LYS A 44 -25.00 -6.41 -5.04
C LYS A 44 -25.60 -7.82 -5.07
N THR A 45 -25.37 -8.61 -6.13
CA THR A 45 -25.88 -9.97 -6.31
C THR A 45 -24.99 -11.09 -5.73
N ALA A 46 -23.82 -10.78 -5.16
CA ALA A 46 -22.95 -11.81 -4.56
C ALA A 46 -23.30 -12.16 -3.09
N GLN A 47 -24.17 -11.39 -2.43
CA GLN A 47 -24.69 -11.69 -1.10
C GLN A 47 -25.94 -12.58 -1.17
N THR A 48 -25.79 -13.83 -1.60
CA THR A 48 -26.76 -14.89 -1.28
C THR A 48 -26.14 -16.27 -1.45
N THR A 49 -25.80 -16.87 -0.31
CA THR A 49 -25.73 -18.33 -0.05
C THR A 49 -25.32 -19.27 -1.19
N LYS A 50 -24.09 -19.80 -1.11
CA LYS A 50 -23.78 -21.14 -1.63
C LYS A 50 -24.58 -22.19 -0.83
N ARG A 51 -25.74 -22.60 -1.34
CA ARG A 51 -26.30 -23.93 -1.10
C ARG A 51 -26.53 -24.59 -2.45
N SER A 52 -25.87 -25.72 -2.65
CA SER A 52 -26.01 -26.58 -3.82
C SER A 52 -27.39 -27.21 -3.87
N SER A 53 -28.05 -27.13 -5.02
CA SER A 53 -28.78 -28.27 -5.60
C SER A 53 -29.11 -27.98 -7.06
N SER A 54 -28.68 -28.88 -7.92
CA SER A 54 -29.04 -29.03 -9.33
C SER A 54 -30.56 -29.15 -9.52
N VAL A 55 -31.13 -28.46 -10.52
CA VAL A 55 -32.09 -28.99 -11.53
C VAL A 55 -32.09 -28.02 -12.72
N PHE A 56 -32.04 -28.58 -13.93
CA PHE A 56 -32.22 -27.90 -15.22
C PHE A 56 -33.58 -27.21 -15.32
N ASP A 57 -33.64 -25.98 -15.86
CA ASP A 57 -34.64 -25.72 -16.89
C ASP A 57 -34.25 -24.61 -17.87
N LYS A 58 -34.55 -24.87 -19.14
CA LYS A 58 -34.31 -23.97 -20.29
C LYS A 58 -35.45 -22.97 -20.38
N THR A 59 -35.16 -21.71 -20.68
CA THR A 59 -35.99 -20.93 -21.62
C THR A 59 -35.30 -19.63 -22.03
N ASN A 60 -35.07 -19.51 -23.34
CA ASN A 60 -34.70 -18.28 -24.04
C ASN A 60 -35.87 -17.28 -23.96
N LYS A 61 -35.60 -16.04 -23.52
CA LYS A 61 -36.38 -14.86 -23.93
C LYS A 61 -35.48 -13.67 -24.17
N VAL A 62 -35.46 -13.27 -25.44
CA VAL A 62 -34.92 -12.04 -26.00
C VAL A 62 -35.68 -10.85 -25.42
N VAL A 63 -34.97 -9.83 -24.94
CA VAL A 63 -35.55 -8.52 -24.62
C VAL A 63 -34.86 -7.45 -25.44
N LYS A 64 -35.73 -6.63 -26.04
CA LYS A 64 -35.57 -5.66 -27.11
C LYS A 64 -34.88 -4.39 -26.61
N GLU A 65 -33.94 -3.86 -27.40
CA GLU A 65 -33.43 -2.49 -27.25
C GLU A 65 -34.57 -1.46 -27.45
N MET A 66 -34.65 -0.48 -26.55
CA MET A 66 -35.43 0.75 -26.73
C MET A 66 -34.45 1.91 -26.88
N SER A 67 -34.48 2.54 -28.05
CA SER A 67 -33.82 3.80 -28.35
C SER A 67 -34.55 4.97 -27.70
N MET A 68 -33.79 5.94 -27.18
CA MET A 68 -34.29 7.23 -26.69
C MET A 68 -33.93 8.33 -27.69
N PRO A 69 -34.78 9.36 -27.89
CA PRO A 69 -34.63 10.33 -28.96
C PRO A 69 -33.63 11.45 -28.65
N ASP A 70 -33.04 11.99 -29.72
CA ASP A 70 -32.17 13.16 -29.75
C ASP A 70 -32.84 14.41 -29.16
N ALA A 71 -32.14 15.11 -28.26
CA ALA A 71 -32.49 16.44 -27.81
C ALA A 71 -31.27 17.38 -27.96
N GLU A 72 -31.50 18.45 -28.71
CA GLU A 72 -30.53 19.44 -29.18
C GLU A 72 -29.75 20.14 -28.04
N GLN A 73 -28.43 20.24 -28.22
CA GLN A 73 -27.53 21.05 -27.39
C GLN A 73 -27.76 22.55 -27.60
N LYS A 74 -28.12 23.27 -26.54
CA LYS A 74 -27.81 24.70 -26.38
C LYS A 74 -26.86 24.87 -25.20
N GLY A 75 -25.67 25.40 -25.49
CA GLY A 75 -24.57 25.53 -24.55
C GLY A 75 -24.80 26.59 -23.46
N SER A 76 -24.32 26.25 -22.26
CA SER A 76 -23.97 27.19 -21.20
C SER A 76 -22.61 26.75 -20.62
N PRO A 77 -21.61 27.63 -20.48
CA PRO A 77 -20.25 27.22 -20.16
C PRO A 77 -19.99 27.32 -18.66
N CYS A 78 -20.66 26.53 -17.83
CA CYS A 78 -20.22 26.21 -16.46
C CYS A 78 -21.19 25.20 -15.84
N GLY A 79 -20.90 23.90 -15.95
CA GLY A 79 -21.71 22.88 -15.28
C GLY A 79 -21.73 21.53 -15.96
N SER A 80 -20.60 20.82 -15.99
CA SER A 80 -20.57 19.36 -16.08
C SER A 80 -19.15 18.82 -15.88
N SER A 81 -18.76 18.59 -14.63
CA SER A 81 -17.90 17.45 -14.35
C SER A 81 -18.68 16.52 -13.45
N THR A 82 -19.60 15.76 -14.04
CA THR A 82 -20.08 14.50 -13.48
C THR A 82 -18.99 13.43 -13.70
N ASN A 83 -17.74 13.73 -13.36
CA ASN A 83 -16.72 12.70 -13.25
C ASN A 83 -17.03 11.96 -11.96
N ILE A 84 -17.73 10.83 -12.08
CA ILE A 84 -17.61 9.78 -11.08
C ILE A 84 -16.11 9.50 -10.98
N ASP A 85 -15.48 9.77 -9.84
CA ASP A 85 -14.05 9.56 -9.65
C ASP A 85 -13.78 8.05 -9.61
N ILE A 86 -13.61 7.47 -10.80
CA ILE A 86 -13.34 6.04 -10.98
C ILE A 86 -11.98 5.71 -10.36
N VAL A 87 -11.99 4.77 -9.41
CA VAL A 87 -10.75 4.15 -8.93
C VAL A 87 -10.25 3.17 -9.99
N ARG A 88 -9.04 3.42 -10.50
CA ARG A 88 -8.40 2.55 -11.50
C ARG A 88 -7.47 1.58 -10.81
N ARG A 89 -7.38 0.36 -11.34
CA ARG A 89 -6.36 -0.62 -11.00
C ARG A 89 -5.39 -0.78 -12.17
N TYR A 90 -4.12 -0.82 -11.84
CA TYR A 90 -3.03 -1.10 -12.75
C TYR A 90 -2.39 -2.43 -12.37
N THR A 91 -2.24 -3.34 -13.33
CA THR A 91 -1.64 -4.66 -13.13
C THR A 91 -0.41 -4.80 -14.02
N TRP A 92 0.75 -5.01 -13.41
CA TRP A 92 1.95 -5.46 -14.11
C TRP A 92 2.03 -6.98 -14.09
N LYS A 93 2.37 -7.59 -15.22
CA LYS A 93 2.76 -9.00 -15.33
C LYS A 93 4.14 -9.07 -15.97
N THR A 94 5.09 -9.66 -15.27
CA THR A 94 6.47 -9.81 -15.76
C THR A 94 6.68 -11.19 -16.36
N LYS A 95 7.67 -11.30 -17.24
CA LYS A 95 8.12 -12.59 -17.81
C LYS A 95 8.54 -13.63 -16.75
N ASN A 96 8.94 -13.15 -15.57
CA ASN A 96 9.33 -13.99 -14.43
C ASN A 96 8.14 -14.41 -13.55
N ARG A 97 6.90 -14.23 -14.02
CA ARG A 97 5.65 -14.58 -13.32
C ARG A 97 5.41 -13.79 -12.03
N MET A 98 6.10 -12.67 -11.83
CA MET A 98 5.73 -11.69 -10.81
C MET A 98 4.55 -10.86 -11.33
N ILE A 99 3.53 -10.70 -10.48
CA ILE A 99 2.34 -9.87 -10.75
C ILE A 99 2.27 -8.81 -9.67
N VAL A 100 2.09 -7.55 -10.05
CA VAL A 100 1.88 -6.44 -9.10
C VAL A 100 0.60 -5.72 -9.46
N GLN A 101 -0.20 -5.38 -8.46
CA GLN A 101 -1.39 -4.57 -8.63
C GLN A 101 -1.35 -3.34 -7.74
N VAL A 102 -1.68 -2.18 -8.32
CA VAL A 102 -1.90 -0.94 -7.57
C VAL A 102 -3.23 -0.31 -7.95
N ILE A 103 -3.86 0.39 -7.02
CA ILE A 103 -5.07 1.18 -7.26
C ILE A 103 -4.82 2.66 -7.01
N THR A 104 -5.61 3.52 -7.66
CA THR A 104 -5.47 4.98 -7.52
C THR A 104 -5.92 5.51 -6.16
N TYR A 105 -6.83 4.82 -5.48
CA TYR A 105 -7.20 5.16 -4.10
C TYR A 105 -6.04 4.85 -3.16
N GLY A 106 -5.56 5.87 -2.45
CA GLY A 106 -4.41 5.77 -1.55
C GLY A 106 -3.07 5.54 -2.23
N ALA A 107 -3.02 5.54 -3.57
CA ALA A 107 -1.88 5.02 -4.33
C ALA A 107 -1.41 3.66 -3.75
N THR A 108 -2.37 2.74 -3.62
CA THR A 108 -2.27 1.54 -2.78
C THR A 108 -1.80 0.34 -3.57
N ILE A 109 -0.83 -0.42 -3.05
CA ILE A 109 -0.42 -1.72 -3.59
C ILE A 109 -1.37 -2.80 -3.05
N THR A 110 -2.17 -3.40 -3.91
CA THR A 110 -3.21 -4.36 -3.50
C THR A 110 -2.77 -5.82 -3.60
N SER A 111 -1.79 -6.11 -4.46
CA SER A 111 -1.25 -7.47 -4.67
C SER A 111 0.21 -7.44 -5.11
N ILE A 112 1.01 -8.35 -4.56
CA ILE A 112 2.34 -8.68 -5.08
C ILE A 112 2.44 -10.21 -5.11
N GLN A 113 2.28 -10.80 -6.28
CA GLN A 113 2.42 -12.24 -6.46
C GLN A 113 3.82 -12.57 -6.95
N VAL A 114 4.50 -13.49 -6.24
CA VAL A 114 5.87 -13.90 -6.58
C VAL A 114 6.02 -15.42 -6.52
N PRO A 115 6.73 -16.03 -7.49
CA PRO A 115 6.93 -17.48 -7.51
C PRO A 115 7.73 -17.96 -6.30
N ASP A 116 7.42 -19.16 -5.81
CA ASP A 116 8.28 -19.92 -4.89
C ASP A 116 9.37 -20.71 -5.64
N ARG A 117 10.15 -21.54 -4.91
CA ARG A 117 11.14 -22.47 -5.50
C ARG A 117 10.58 -23.45 -6.53
N LYS A 118 9.29 -23.76 -6.47
CA LYS A 118 8.60 -24.64 -7.42
C LYS A 118 8.04 -23.84 -8.61
N GLY A 119 8.20 -22.53 -8.61
CA GLY A 119 7.69 -21.63 -9.64
C GLY A 119 6.20 -21.34 -9.50
N VAL A 120 5.60 -21.55 -8.33
CA VAL A 120 4.19 -21.27 -8.05
C VAL A 120 4.05 -19.85 -7.47
N PRO A 121 3.43 -18.91 -8.22
CA PRO A 121 3.14 -17.57 -7.71
C PRO A 121 2.14 -17.64 -6.56
N ASP A 122 2.32 -16.76 -5.58
CA ASP A 122 1.39 -16.54 -4.49
C ASP A 122 1.50 -15.08 -4.05
N ASP A 123 0.40 -14.52 -3.57
CA ASP A 123 0.36 -13.14 -3.12
C ASP A 123 1.01 -13.01 -1.74
N VAL A 124 2.06 -12.22 -1.65
CA VAL A 124 2.86 -12.09 -0.42
C VAL A 124 2.50 -10.86 0.38
N ILE A 125 1.48 -10.08 0.00
CA ILE A 125 1.01 -8.95 0.80
C ILE A 125 -0.46 -9.08 1.19
N ALA A 126 -0.80 -8.58 2.37
CA ALA A 126 -2.17 -8.40 2.80
C ALA A 126 -2.85 -7.25 2.06
N GLY A 127 -4.18 -7.28 2.10
CA GLY A 127 -5.06 -6.31 1.46
C GLY A 127 -6.49 -6.84 1.44
N PHE A 128 -7.31 -6.20 0.62
CA PHE A 128 -8.72 -6.54 0.42
C PHE A 128 -9.06 -6.77 -1.05
N ASP A 129 -10.17 -7.48 -1.30
CA ASP A 129 -10.62 -7.85 -2.65
C ASP A 129 -11.45 -6.74 -3.30
N THR A 130 -12.12 -5.91 -2.50
CA THR A 130 -13.02 -4.85 -2.97
C THR A 130 -12.62 -3.47 -2.47
N LEU A 131 -13.10 -2.42 -3.14
CA LEU A 131 -12.81 -1.02 -2.77
C LEU A 131 -13.43 -0.63 -1.42
N GLU A 132 -14.64 -1.11 -1.13
CA GLU A 132 -15.38 -0.85 0.11
C GLU A 132 -14.60 -1.31 1.33
N GLU A 133 -13.93 -2.44 1.22
CA GLU A 133 -13.10 -2.98 2.29
C GLU A 133 -11.87 -2.10 2.57
N TYR A 134 -11.36 -1.35 1.58
CA TYR A 134 -10.31 -0.35 1.82
C TYR A 134 -10.82 0.89 2.55
N PHE A 135 -12.12 1.21 2.45
CA PHE A 135 -12.74 2.34 3.17
C PHE A 135 -13.08 2.02 4.63
N GLN A 136 -13.01 0.75 5.03
CA GLN A 136 -13.40 0.38 6.39
C GLN A 136 -12.47 1.05 7.42
N PRO A 137 -12.99 1.56 8.55
CA PRO A 137 -12.19 2.25 9.57
C PRO A 137 -11.06 1.39 10.17
N ARG A 138 -11.22 0.07 10.10
CA ARG A 138 -10.27 -0.92 10.63
C ARG A 138 -9.15 -1.29 9.67
N ASN A 139 -9.10 -0.71 8.47
CA ASN A 139 -7.99 -0.90 7.55
C ASN A 139 -6.71 -0.31 8.16
N PRO A 140 -5.69 -1.12 8.51
CA PRO A 140 -4.46 -0.64 9.13
C PRO A 140 -3.47 -0.13 8.07
N TYR A 141 -4.00 0.60 7.08
CA TYR A 141 -3.29 1.17 5.94
C TYR A 141 -2.73 0.11 4.96
N PHE A 142 -3.39 -1.03 4.71
CA PHE A 142 -2.80 -2.08 3.87
C PHE A 142 -2.33 -1.58 2.50
N GLY A 143 -1.02 -1.59 2.27
CA GLY A 143 -0.38 -1.28 0.99
C GLY A 143 -0.38 0.19 0.59
N ALA A 144 -0.93 1.08 1.41
CA ALA A 144 -1.20 2.47 1.05
C ALA A 144 0.06 3.34 1.08
N THR A 145 0.06 4.42 0.29
CA THR A 145 1.05 5.49 0.40
C THR A 145 0.69 6.43 1.54
N ILE A 146 1.58 6.60 2.50
CA ILE A 146 1.37 7.41 3.70
C ILE A 146 1.96 8.81 3.50
N GLY A 147 1.20 9.82 3.91
CA GLY A 147 1.59 11.21 3.85
C GLY A 147 0.51 12.15 4.39
N ARG A 148 0.82 13.42 4.67
CA ARG A 148 2.12 14.08 4.38
C ARG A 148 3.27 13.65 5.28
N TYR A 149 2.98 13.12 6.46
CA TYR A 149 3.98 12.64 7.41
C TYR A 149 3.65 11.23 7.91
N ALA A 150 4.52 10.28 7.59
CA ALA A 150 4.45 8.91 8.05
C ALA A 150 4.90 8.80 9.52
N ASN A 151 4.25 7.91 10.24
CA ASN A 151 4.42 7.68 11.68
C ASN A 151 3.93 8.86 12.55
N TYR A 152 4.35 8.91 13.81
CA TYR A 152 3.88 9.87 14.80
C TYR A 152 4.54 11.25 14.68
N ILE A 153 3.77 12.28 15.02
CA ILE A 153 4.24 13.58 15.51
C ILE A 153 3.61 13.80 16.89
N ARG A 154 4.46 13.97 17.91
CA ARG A 154 4.03 14.09 19.31
C ARG A 154 3.22 15.38 19.52
N GLU A 155 2.23 15.30 20.41
CA GLU A 155 1.24 16.36 20.69
C GLU A 155 0.55 16.96 19.47
N ALA A 156 0.60 16.30 18.30
CA ALA A 156 0.14 16.84 17.03
C ALA A 156 0.66 18.27 16.75
N THR A 157 1.88 18.59 17.16
CA THR A 157 2.47 19.92 16.96
C THR A 157 3.81 19.88 16.25
N ALA A 158 4.05 20.88 15.40
CA ALA A 158 5.29 21.02 14.65
C ALA A 158 5.72 22.49 14.57
N VAL A 159 6.98 22.77 14.90
CA VAL A 159 7.59 24.09 14.71
C VAL A 159 8.38 24.11 13.40
N VAL A 160 7.88 24.84 12.40
CA VAL A 160 8.47 24.84 11.05
C VAL A 160 9.36 26.07 10.86
N ARG A 161 10.63 25.84 10.53
CA ARG A 161 11.61 26.88 10.17
C ARG A 161 11.53 27.20 8.67
N PRO A 162 11.93 28.42 8.23
CA PRO A 162 12.57 29.50 8.99
C PRO A 162 11.61 30.41 9.75
N SER A 163 10.30 30.34 9.51
CA SER A 163 9.32 31.22 10.19
C SER A 163 9.29 31.03 11.71
N GLY A 164 9.61 29.82 12.18
CA GLY A 164 9.57 29.45 13.59
C GLY A 164 8.15 29.36 14.14
N ARG A 165 7.14 29.33 13.24
CA ARG A 165 5.73 29.21 13.63
C ARG A 165 5.44 27.79 14.07
N MET A 166 4.63 27.68 15.12
CA MET A 166 4.05 26.42 15.57
C MET A 166 2.76 26.17 14.78
N TYR A 167 2.60 24.95 14.30
CA TYR A 167 1.39 24.47 13.63
C TYR A 167 0.79 23.34 14.45
N MET A 168 -0.53 23.40 14.62
CA MET A 168 -1.33 22.32 15.19
C MET A 168 -1.84 21.46 14.05
N LEU A 169 -1.56 20.17 14.13
CA LEU A 169 -2.01 19.14 13.20
C LEU A 169 -3.24 18.44 13.79
N SER A 170 -3.91 17.61 12.99
CA SER A 170 -4.96 16.75 13.52
C SER A 170 -4.43 15.74 14.55
N SER A 171 -5.17 15.50 15.62
CA SER A 171 -4.84 14.53 16.67
C SER A 171 -5.66 13.26 16.49
N ASN A 172 -5.34 12.47 15.46
CA ASN A 172 -6.11 11.29 15.06
C ASN A 172 -5.71 10.00 15.80
N LYS A 173 -4.74 10.07 16.73
CA LYS A 173 -4.30 8.95 17.54
C LYS A 173 -4.03 9.43 18.96
N GLY A 174 -5.09 9.45 19.79
CA GLY A 174 -5.05 10.13 21.09
C GLY A 174 -4.70 11.61 20.89
N HIS A 175 -3.74 12.12 21.65
CA HIS A 175 -3.26 13.50 21.52
C HIS A 175 -2.19 13.69 20.44
N HIS A 176 -1.92 12.67 19.62
CA HIS A 176 -0.84 12.70 18.64
C HIS A 176 -1.37 12.67 17.21
N HIS A 177 -0.55 13.19 16.30
CA HIS A 177 -0.79 13.08 14.88
C HIS A 177 -0.13 11.81 14.35
N TYR A 178 -0.83 11.03 13.54
CA TYR A 178 -0.35 9.75 13.04
C TYR A 178 -0.68 9.55 11.57
N ASN A 179 0.32 9.17 10.77
CA ASN A 179 0.18 8.77 9.37
C ASN A 179 -0.59 9.78 8.49
N GLY A 180 -0.38 11.08 8.72
CA GLY A 180 -0.96 12.13 7.89
C GLY A 180 -2.32 12.63 8.36
N GLY A 181 -2.93 12.05 9.39
CA GLY A 181 -4.17 12.52 9.99
C GLY A 181 -5.40 11.66 9.69
N TYR A 182 -6.59 12.25 9.79
CA TYR A 182 -7.84 11.53 9.55
C TYR A 182 -7.97 11.13 8.07
N VAL A 183 -7.76 12.08 7.17
CA VAL A 183 -7.75 11.91 5.71
C VAL A 183 -6.34 12.14 5.17
N GLY A 184 -5.46 11.20 5.47
CA GLY A 184 -4.11 11.14 4.91
C GLY A 184 -4.09 10.74 3.43
N PHE A 185 -2.87 10.65 2.88
CA PHE A 185 -2.63 10.28 1.47
C PHE A 185 -3.15 8.89 1.10
N ASP A 186 -3.37 8.03 2.09
CA ASP A 186 -3.98 6.72 2.00
C ASP A 186 -5.48 6.76 1.67
N LYS A 187 -6.17 7.88 1.95
CA LYS A 187 -7.63 8.00 1.82
C LYS A 187 -8.12 8.90 0.70
N VAL A 188 -7.23 9.28 -0.22
CA VAL A 188 -7.58 10.12 -1.38
C VAL A 188 -7.47 9.33 -2.69
N ASN A 189 -8.31 9.65 -3.67
CA ASN A 189 -8.16 9.09 -5.01
C ASN A 189 -7.15 9.92 -5.82
N TRP A 190 -6.05 9.31 -6.22
CA TRP A 190 -4.98 9.99 -6.95
C TRP A 190 -5.30 10.08 -8.44
N ARG A 191 -4.99 11.21 -9.07
CA ARG A 191 -5.04 11.33 -10.52
C ARG A 191 -3.89 10.53 -11.11
N SER A 192 -4.13 9.81 -12.20
CA SER A 192 -3.13 8.89 -12.73
C SER A 192 -2.99 8.96 -14.25
N TYR A 193 -1.79 8.65 -14.73
CA TYR A 193 -1.51 8.39 -16.13
C TYR A 193 -0.37 7.37 -16.26
N VAL A 194 -0.26 6.77 -17.45
CA VAL A 194 0.77 5.77 -17.76
C VAL A 194 1.82 6.40 -18.68
N ASN A 195 3.09 6.14 -18.40
CA ASN A 195 4.20 6.48 -19.28
C ASN A 195 5.11 5.25 -19.46
N GLY A 196 4.97 4.57 -20.60
CA GLY A 196 5.62 3.28 -20.83
C GLY A 196 5.17 2.25 -19.80
N ASN A 197 6.11 1.74 -19.00
CA ASN A 197 5.86 0.78 -17.94
C ASN A 197 5.65 1.43 -16.54
N LYS A 198 5.57 2.76 -16.49
CA LYS A 198 5.41 3.51 -15.24
C LYS A 198 3.97 3.97 -15.07
N VAL A 199 3.42 3.78 -13.88
CA VAL A 199 2.15 4.39 -13.47
C VAL A 199 2.48 5.56 -12.57
N ILE A 200 2.08 6.76 -12.99
CA ILE A 200 2.38 8.00 -12.30
C ILE A 200 1.07 8.54 -11.72
N MET A 201 1.04 8.70 -10.41
CA MET A 201 -0.10 9.17 -9.64
C MET A 201 0.22 10.52 -9.01
N SER A 202 -0.70 11.48 -9.05
CA SER A 202 -0.53 12.81 -8.46
C SER A 202 -1.72 13.24 -7.61
N HIS A 203 -1.42 13.99 -6.56
CA HIS A 203 -2.38 14.58 -5.64
C HIS A 203 -1.88 15.94 -5.17
N VAL A 204 -2.79 16.90 -5.05
CA VAL A 204 -2.52 18.20 -4.43
C VAL A 204 -3.18 18.19 -3.06
N SER A 205 -2.36 18.34 -2.02
CA SER A 205 -2.84 18.52 -0.66
C SER A 205 -2.84 20.01 -0.36
N ASP A 206 -4.02 20.57 -0.18
CA ASP A 206 -4.21 22.02 -0.02
C ASP A 206 -3.60 22.55 1.27
N ARG A 207 -3.28 23.84 1.29
CA ARG A 207 -2.80 24.50 2.50
C ARG A 207 -3.75 24.26 3.67
N PHE A 208 -3.20 23.83 4.81
CA PHE A 208 -3.91 23.45 6.04
C PHE A 208 -4.78 22.20 5.99
N ASN A 209 -4.75 21.41 4.92
CA ASN A 209 -5.25 20.04 5.00
C ASN A 209 -4.51 19.30 6.13
N GLU A 210 -5.26 18.75 7.09
CA GLU A 210 -4.76 18.08 8.31
C GLU A 210 -3.83 18.97 9.19
N GLY A 211 -3.92 20.30 9.03
CA GLY A 211 -3.14 21.30 9.78
C GLY A 211 -1.77 21.64 9.18
N TYR A 212 -1.35 20.98 8.10
CA TYR A 212 -0.04 21.19 7.49
C TYR A 212 0.06 22.54 6.77
N PRO A 213 1.15 23.33 6.96
CA PRO A 213 1.37 24.54 6.18
C PRO A 213 1.66 24.27 4.72
N GLY A 214 1.39 25.26 3.86
CA GLY A 214 1.65 25.21 2.43
C GLY A 214 0.76 24.22 1.68
N ALA A 215 0.49 24.53 0.41
CA ALA A 215 0.00 23.51 -0.52
C ALA A 215 1.18 22.59 -0.88
N LEU A 216 0.91 21.29 -1.00
CA LEU A 216 1.89 20.28 -1.39
C LEU A 216 1.41 19.55 -2.64
N MET A 217 2.18 19.62 -3.72
CA MET A 217 1.98 18.76 -4.89
C MET A 217 2.80 17.49 -4.67
N ALA A 218 2.14 16.36 -4.56
CA ALA A 218 2.75 15.05 -4.39
C ALA A 218 2.58 14.22 -5.67
N GLN A 219 3.61 13.44 -5.99
CA GLN A 219 3.59 12.47 -7.08
C GLN A 219 4.19 11.14 -6.59
N VAL A 220 3.54 10.03 -6.91
CA VAL A 220 4.04 8.67 -6.67
C VAL A 220 4.12 7.95 -8.00
N THR A 221 5.29 7.39 -8.31
CA THR A 221 5.52 6.62 -9.52
C THR A 221 5.80 5.17 -9.15
N PHE A 222 5.03 4.24 -9.72
CA PHE A 222 5.24 2.81 -9.60
C PHE A 222 5.78 2.22 -10.91
N GLU A 223 6.72 1.30 -10.79
CA GLU A 223 7.27 0.55 -11.93
C GLU A 223 7.64 -0.87 -11.47
N ALA A 224 7.09 -1.90 -12.10
CA ALA A 224 7.54 -3.27 -11.92
C ALA A 224 8.46 -3.68 -13.08
N THR A 225 9.66 -4.16 -12.78
CA THR A 225 10.68 -4.54 -13.77
C THR A 225 10.83 -6.05 -13.89
N CYS A 226 11.37 -6.52 -15.02
CA CYS A 226 11.52 -7.94 -15.30
C CYS A 226 12.53 -8.66 -14.38
N ASP A 227 13.40 -7.94 -13.67
CA ASP A 227 14.28 -8.48 -12.63
C ASP A 227 13.58 -8.65 -11.25
N ASN A 228 12.24 -8.71 -11.25
CA ASN A 228 11.38 -8.85 -10.07
C ASN A 228 11.52 -7.71 -9.05
N THR A 229 11.71 -6.48 -9.53
CA THR A 229 11.77 -5.30 -8.67
C THR A 229 10.52 -4.46 -8.84
N LEU A 230 9.85 -4.14 -7.73
CA LEU A 230 8.88 -3.06 -7.67
C LEU A 230 9.60 -1.79 -7.19
N LYS A 231 9.65 -0.78 -8.06
CA LYS A 231 10.23 0.54 -7.77
C LYS A 231 9.10 1.52 -7.46
N ILE A 232 9.30 2.31 -6.41
CA ILE A 232 8.40 3.38 -5.99
C ILE A 232 9.23 4.65 -5.87
N GLU A 233 8.83 5.72 -6.55
CA GLU A 233 9.44 7.03 -6.43
C GLU A 233 8.39 8.07 -6.03
N MET A 234 8.60 8.72 -4.90
CA MET A 234 7.72 9.73 -4.33
C MET A 234 8.41 11.08 -4.42
N ARG A 235 7.75 12.05 -5.03
CA ARG A 235 8.24 13.42 -5.17
C ARG A 235 7.25 14.42 -4.59
N CYS A 236 7.77 15.47 -3.96
CA CYS A 236 6.94 16.60 -3.54
C CYS A 236 7.60 17.95 -3.79
N THR A 237 6.74 18.94 -4.05
CA THR A 237 7.09 20.36 -4.05
C THR A 237 6.03 21.13 -3.28
N THR A 238 6.40 22.24 -2.65
CA THR A 238 5.50 23.01 -1.79
C THR A 238 5.49 24.50 -2.08
N SER A 239 4.39 25.18 -1.71
CA SER A 239 4.24 26.63 -1.81
C SER A 239 4.78 27.40 -0.60
N GLU A 240 4.91 26.76 0.56
CA GLU A 240 5.45 27.33 1.81
C GLU A 240 6.29 26.27 2.54
N PRO A 241 7.23 26.65 3.41
CA PRO A 241 7.94 25.68 4.24
C PRO A 241 6.96 24.75 4.98
N THR A 242 7.13 23.44 4.80
CA THR A 242 6.24 22.41 5.37
C THR A 242 7.01 21.18 5.78
N ILE A 243 6.34 20.24 6.45
CA ILE A 243 6.94 18.98 6.89
C ILE A 243 6.49 17.85 5.98
N VAL A 244 7.45 17.01 5.56
CA VAL A 244 7.20 15.88 4.66
C VAL A 244 8.00 14.67 5.12
N ASN A 245 7.30 13.54 5.25
CA ASN A 245 7.88 12.22 5.43
C ASN A 245 6.94 11.21 4.76
N LEU A 246 7.24 10.80 3.53
CA LEU A 246 6.39 9.85 2.81
C LEU A 246 6.90 8.43 2.97
N SER A 247 5.99 7.45 2.99
CA SER A 247 6.34 6.02 2.96
C SER A 247 5.24 5.20 2.30
N ASN A 248 5.44 3.89 2.19
CA ASN A 248 4.43 2.94 1.73
C ASN A 248 4.36 1.76 2.71
N THR A 249 3.16 1.19 2.91
CA THR A 249 2.84 0.27 4.01
C THR A 249 2.41 -1.14 3.54
N PRO A 250 3.19 -1.86 2.72
CA PRO A 250 2.85 -3.24 2.39
C PRO A 250 3.08 -4.14 3.60
N TYR A 251 2.06 -4.92 3.95
CA TYR A 251 2.10 -5.94 5.00
C TYR A 251 2.43 -7.28 4.37
N PHE A 252 3.65 -7.75 4.55
CA PHE A 252 4.18 -8.94 3.91
C PHE A 252 3.99 -10.21 4.74
N ASN A 253 3.83 -11.33 4.04
CA ASN A 253 4.22 -12.66 4.49
C ASN A 253 4.72 -13.44 3.26
N LEU A 254 6.01 -13.76 3.21
CA LEU A 254 6.64 -14.42 2.05
C LEU A 254 6.26 -15.90 1.93
N ALA A 255 5.55 -16.46 2.92
CA ALA A 255 4.88 -17.75 2.79
C ALA A 255 3.54 -17.65 2.03
N GLY A 256 3.03 -16.43 1.82
CA GLY A 256 1.68 -16.12 1.33
C GLY A 256 0.93 -15.29 2.38
N HIS A 257 0.15 -14.29 1.98
CA HIS A 257 -0.57 -13.43 2.94
C HIS A 257 -1.55 -14.21 3.83
N HIS A 258 -2.00 -15.37 3.37
CA HIS A 258 -2.91 -16.28 4.05
C HIS A 258 -2.22 -17.27 5.00
N ALA A 259 -0.88 -17.30 5.04
CA ALA A 259 -0.13 -18.36 5.71
C ALA A 259 -0.05 -18.22 7.24
N GLY A 260 -0.47 -17.08 7.79
CA GLY A 260 -0.63 -16.87 9.24
C GLY A 260 0.67 -16.79 10.04
N CYS A 261 0.53 -16.83 11.37
CA CYS A 261 1.59 -16.43 12.30
C CYS A 261 2.75 -17.43 12.39
N GLU A 262 2.46 -18.74 12.31
CA GLU A 262 3.52 -19.76 12.42
C GLU A 262 4.54 -19.64 11.30
N THR A 263 4.09 -19.38 10.07
CA THR A 263 4.98 -19.19 8.92
C THR A 263 5.67 -17.83 8.96
N MET A 264 5.00 -16.80 9.50
CA MET A 264 5.60 -15.48 9.74
C MET A 264 6.80 -15.59 10.69
N TYR A 265 6.70 -16.37 11.77
CA TYR A 265 7.81 -16.58 12.71
C TYR A 265 9.03 -17.27 12.09
N ASP A 266 8.85 -18.06 11.04
CA ASP A 266 9.95 -18.75 10.36
C ASP A 266 10.75 -17.83 9.42
N HIS A 267 10.33 -16.57 9.25
CA HIS A 267 11.07 -15.60 8.45
C HIS A 267 12.42 -15.27 9.10
N ILE A 268 13.42 -15.11 8.24
CA ILE A 268 14.78 -14.74 8.61
C ILE A 268 15.03 -13.31 8.13
N PHE A 269 15.42 -12.43 9.04
CA PHE A 269 15.66 -11.03 8.76
C PHE A 269 17.14 -10.67 8.86
N THR A 270 17.57 -9.79 7.96
CA THR A 270 18.83 -9.04 8.04
C THR A 270 18.51 -7.57 7.87
N ILE A 271 18.99 -6.70 8.75
CA ILE A 271 18.72 -5.25 8.70
C ILE A 271 20.05 -4.49 8.77
N ASN A 272 20.25 -3.57 7.83
CA ASN A 272 21.45 -2.74 7.72
C ASN A 272 21.35 -1.51 8.63
N ALA A 273 21.38 -1.75 9.94
CA ALA A 273 21.31 -0.71 10.95
C ALA A 273 22.21 -1.05 12.13
N ASP A 274 23.00 -0.08 12.58
CA ASP A 274 23.81 -0.18 13.79
C ASP A 274 23.10 0.40 15.03
N LYS A 275 22.01 1.15 14.83
CA LYS A 275 21.20 1.80 15.86
C LYS A 275 19.70 1.68 15.61
N TYR A 276 18.90 1.94 16.63
CA TYR A 276 17.46 2.10 16.57
C TYR A 276 17.00 3.26 17.45
N THR A 277 15.84 3.85 17.15
CA THR A 277 15.24 4.91 17.98
C THR A 277 14.53 4.30 19.18
N VAL A 278 14.77 4.85 20.37
CA VAL A 278 14.12 4.40 21.60
C VAL A 278 12.73 5.01 21.71
N ALA A 279 11.73 4.17 21.94
CA ALA A 279 10.37 4.58 22.25
C ALA A 279 10.13 4.59 23.77
N ASP A 280 9.22 5.45 24.23
CA ASP A 280 8.68 5.46 25.58
C ASP A 280 7.55 4.42 25.75
N GLU A 281 6.87 4.43 26.90
CA GLU A 281 5.81 3.48 27.24
C GLU A 281 4.56 3.63 26.35
N GLU A 282 4.36 4.80 25.73
CA GLU A 282 3.28 5.06 24.77
C GLU A 282 3.66 4.65 23.34
N GLY A 283 4.89 4.17 23.13
CA GLY A 283 5.41 3.77 21.81
C GLY A 283 5.93 4.94 20.99
N LEU A 284 6.09 6.13 21.58
CA LEU A 284 6.57 7.33 20.91
C LEU A 284 8.07 7.48 21.06
N VAL A 285 8.75 7.94 20.02
CA VAL A 285 10.19 8.13 20.09
C VAL A 285 10.57 9.21 21.11
N THR A 286 11.68 8.98 21.80
CA THR A 286 12.22 9.88 22.84
C THR A 286 13.29 10.83 22.32
N GLY A 287 13.75 10.63 21.08
CA GLY A 287 14.94 11.28 20.53
C GLY A 287 16.25 10.53 20.79
N GLU A 288 16.27 9.55 21.71
CA GLU A 288 17.44 8.71 21.96
C GLU A 288 17.64 7.67 20.85
N LYS A 289 18.90 7.41 20.48
CA LYS A 289 19.30 6.33 19.57
C LYS A 289 20.22 5.36 20.30
N LYS A 290 19.88 4.07 20.36
CA LYS A 290 20.71 3.02 20.98
C LYS A 290 21.35 2.13 19.94
N VAL A 291 22.54 1.63 20.22
CA VAL A 291 23.21 0.64 19.37
C VAL A 291 22.48 -0.70 19.42
N VAL A 292 22.41 -1.40 18.29
CA VAL A 292 21.76 -2.72 18.24
C VAL A 292 22.63 -3.82 18.84
N GLY A 293 23.96 -3.66 18.83
CA GLY A 293 24.92 -4.68 19.25
C GLY A 293 24.65 -5.22 20.66
N GLY A 294 24.52 -6.55 20.78
CA GLY A 294 24.24 -7.21 22.06
C GLY A 294 22.78 -7.11 22.53
N THR A 295 21.89 -6.53 21.72
CA THR A 295 20.46 -6.41 22.04
C THR A 295 19.61 -7.36 21.17
N PRO A 296 18.34 -7.60 21.54
CA PRO A 296 17.37 -8.28 20.69
C PRO A 296 17.05 -7.58 19.36
N TYR A 297 17.58 -6.38 19.13
CA TYR A 297 17.42 -5.62 17.88
C TYR A 297 18.59 -5.84 16.90
N ASP A 298 19.60 -6.67 17.23
CA ASP A 298 20.74 -6.93 16.34
C ASP A 298 20.40 -7.91 15.20
N PHE A 299 19.90 -7.35 14.09
CA PHE A 299 19.65 -8.05 12.83
C PHE A 299 20.76 -7.83 11.79
N ARG A 300 21.93 -7.30 12.16
CA ARG A 300 23.04 -7.12 11.21
C ARG A 300 23.56 -8.45 10.66
N VAL A 301 23.34 -9.52 11.43
CA VAL A 301 23.52 -10.91 11.01
C VAL A 301 22.14 -11.54 10.88
N PRO A 302 21.88 -12.43 9.90
CA PRO A 302 20.59 -13.09 9.76
C PRO A 302 20.08 -13.72 11.06
N ARG A 303 18.82 -13.45 11.42
CA ARG A 303 18.12 -14.03 12.59
C ARG A 303 16.73 -14.48 12.21
N VAL A 304 16.34 -15.66 12.68
CA VAL A 304 14.96 -16.15 12.58
C VAL A 304 14.07 -15.44 13.58
N LEU A 305 12.91 -14.97 13.13
CA LEU A 305 12.02 -14.15 13.93
C LEU A 305 11.45 -14.91 15.14
N ARG A 306 11.20 -16.22 15.01
CA ARG A 306 10.77 -17.14 16.08
C ARG A 306 11.67 -17.08 17.32
N ALA A 307 12.98 -16.94 17.13
CA ALA A 307 13.95 -16.88 18.23
C ALA A 307 14.10 -15.47 18.84
N MET A 308 13.56 -14.46 18.16
CA MET A 308 13.78 -13.05 18.50
C MET A 308 12.56 -12.41 19.14
N ILE A 309 11.34 -12.70 18.65
CA ILE A 309 10.08 -12.16 19.22
C ILE A 309 9.96 -12.37 20.73
N PRO A 310 10.24 -13.57 21.30
CA PRO A 310 10.12 -13.78 22.74
C PRO A 310 11.07 -12.92 23.59
N LYS A 311 12.09 -12.30 22.98
CA LYS A 311 13.05 -11.42 23.66
C LYS A 311 12.61 -9.96 23.68
N ILE A 312 11.54 -9.62 22.95
CA ILE A 312 11.02 -8.26 22.89
C ILE A 312 9.89 -8.10 23.91
N PRO A 313 9.94 -7.06 24.77
CA PRO A 313 8.82 -6.73 25.65
C PRO A 313 7.51 -6.62 24.86
N LEU A 314 6.41 -7.16 25.40
CA LEU A 314 5.08 -7.24 24.76
C LEU A 314 4.99 -8.14 23.51
N GLY A 315 6.12 -8.70 23.07
CA GLY A 315 6.24 -9.72 22.04
C GLY A 315 5.92 -9.21 20.65
N GLY A 316 6.89 -8.59 19.97
CA GLY A 316 6.75 -8.08 18.59
C GLY A 316 7.60 -6.82 18.39
N TYR A 317 7.99 -6.53 17.15
CA TYR A 317 8.71 -5.31 16.79
C TYR A 317 7.74 -4.24 16.32
N ASP A 318 7.96 -3.02 16.78
CA ASP A 318 7.42 -1.79 16.22
C ASP A 318 8.47 -0.69 16.45
N VAL A 319 9.51 -0.71 15.62
CA VAL A 319 10.71 0.08 15.87
C VAL A 319 11.27 0.67 14.57
N ASN A 320 11.72 1.91 14.64
CA ASN A 320 12.49 2.52 13.57
C ASN A 320 13.99 2.20 13.74
N PHE A 321 14.53 1.47 12.77
CA PHE A 321 15.97 1.23 12.66
C PHE A 321 16.66 2.41 11.99
N CYS A 322 17.79 2.84 12.55
CA CYS A 322 18.64 3.89 11.99
C CYS A 322 19.63 3.26 10.99
N VAL A 323 19.41 3.52 9.71
CA VAL A 323 20.06 2.84 8.60
C VAL A 323 21.47 3.36 8.44
N THR A 324 22.43 2.45 8.29
CA THR A 324 23.81 2.83 8.01
C THR A 324 23.97 3.13 6.53
N GLN A 325 24.03 4.42 6.18
CA GLN A 325 24.17 4.90 4.81
C GLN A 325 25.64 5.08 4.40
N GLY A 326 25.96 4.69 3.16
CA GLY A 326 27.25 5.01 2.53
C GLY A 326 27.29 6.45 2.02
N THR A 327 28.48 7.02 1.85
CA THR A 327 28.65 8.42 1.42
C THR A 327 28.31 8.70 -0.05
N GLU A 328 28.29 7.67 -0.91
CA GLU A 328 28.15 7.81 -2.37
C GLU A 328 27.12 6.84 -2.98
N GLN A 329 25.97 6.64 -2.33
CA GLN A 329 24.93 5.71 -2.81
C GLN A 329 23.56 6.41 -2.94
N ASP A 330 22.96 6.36 -4.14
CA ASP A 330 21.58 6.84 -4.38
C ASP A 330 20.56 5.99 -3.60
N LEU A 331 20.76 4.67 -3.55
CA LEU A 331 19.96 3.73 -2.77
C LEU A 331 20.86 2.90 -1.87
N THR A 332 20.50 2.82 -0.59
CA THR A 332 21.18 2.00 0.40
C THR A 332 20.37 0.72 0.64
N PHE A 333 21.05 -0.42 0.80
CA PHE A 333 20.41 -1.66 1.26
C PHE A 333 19.85 -1.45 2.68
N GLN A 334 18.56 -1.71 2.86
CA GLN A 334 17.83 -1.47 4.11
C GLN A 334 17.69 -2.77 4.90
N ALA A 335 17.10 -3.78 4.27
CA ALA A 335 16.83 -5.05 4.89
C ALA A 335 16.63 -6.17 3.87
N ARG A 336 16.77 -7.41 4.34
CA ARG A 336 16.39 -8.63 3.64
C ARG A 336 15.49 -9.46 4.54
N ALA A 337 14.38 -9.93 4.00
CA ALA A 337 13.54 -10.98 4.58
C ALA A 337 13.61 -12.23 3.70
N LEU A 338 13.74 -13.39 4.33
CA LEU A 338 13.76 -14.70 3.66
C LEU A 338 12.75 -15.62 4.35
N HIS A 339 11.91 -16.30 3.58
CA HIS A 339 11.14 -17.42 4.10
C HIS A 339 11.74 -18.75 3.59
N PRO A 340 12.32 -19.58 4.48
CA PRO A 340 13.18 -20.70 4.08
C PRO A 340 12.42 -21.83 3.37
N LEU A 341 11.13 -22.03 3.67
CA LEU A 341 10.33 -23.10 3.09
C LEU A 341 9.91 -22.80 1.64
N THR A 342 9.42 -21.59 1.37
CA THR A 342 9.07 -21.16 0.01
C THR A 342 10.30 -20.75 -0.80
N GLY A 343 11.37 -20.32 -0.11
CA GLY A 343 12.59 -19.79 -0.71
C GLY A 343 12.47 -18.38 -1.24
N ARG A 344 11.33 -17.72 -1.05
CA ARG A 344 11.11 -16.33 -1.45
C ARG A 344 11.98 -15.42 -0.60
N VAL A 345 12.63 -14.47 -1.27
CA VAL A 345 13.47 -13.42 -0.67
C VAL A 345 12.88 -12.07 -1.05
N LEU A 346 12.81 -11.16 -0.09
CA LEU A 346 12.56 -9.75 -0.29
C LEU A 346 13.80 -8.97 0.16
N GLU A 347 14.34 -8.15 -0.72
CA GLU A 347 15.33 -7.13 -0.38
C GLU A 347 14.71 -5.75 -0.54
N VAL A 348 14.99 -4.88 0.42
CA VAL A 348 14.51 -3.50 0.44
C VAL A 348 15.70 -2.58 0.26
N TYR A 349 15.60 -1.64 -0.68
CA TYR A 349 16.57 -0.57 -0.89
C TYR A 349 15.84 0.78 -0.85
N SER A 350 16.46 1.79 -0.25
CA SER A 350 15.88 3.13 -0.18
C SER A 350 16.95 4.19 0.06
N ASN A 351 16.63 5.44 -0.28
CA ASN A 351 17.43 6.63 0.06
C ASN A 351 17.10 7.20 1.45
N GLN A 352 16.20 6.58 2.22
CA GLN A 352 15.80 7.07 3.54
C GLN A 352 16.78 6.69 4.65
N PRO A 353 16.89 7.55 5.69
CA PRO A 353 17.79 7.32 6.82
C PRO A 353 17.25 6.29 7.82
N GLY A 354 15.94 6.00 7.77
CA GLY A 354 15.25 5.10 8.68
C GLY A 354 14.43 4.04 7.96
N MET A 355 14.09 2.99 8.70
CA MET A 355 13.12 1.98 8.27
C MET A 355 12.32 1.50 9.48
N GLN A 356 11.00 1.66 9.44
CA GLN A 356 10.12 1.03 10.41
C GLN A 356 10.07 -0.48 10.15
N PHE A 357 10.38 -1.26 11.19
CA PHE A 357 10.12 -2.70 11.21
C PHE A 357 8.97 -2.97 12.16
N TYR A 358 7.86 -3.43 11.61
CA TYR A 358 6.63 -3.69 12.35
C TYR A 358 6.17 -5.13 12.10
N THR A 359 5.81 -5.86 13.15
CA THR A 359 5.40 -7.28 13.06
C THR A 359 3.89 -7.49 13.24
N GLY A 360 3.06 -6.50 12.92
CA GLY A 360 1.60 -6.69 12.94
C GLY A 360 1.03 -6.87 14.34
N ASN A 361 1.60 -6.19 15.34
CA ASN A 361 1.29 -6.39 16.76
C ASN A 361 -0.16 -5.98 17.13
N LEU A 362 -0.73 -5.03 16.38
CA LEU A 362 -2.09 -4.50 16.56
C LEU A 362 -3.13 -5.16 15.63
N LEU A 363 -2.74 -6.13 14.81
CA LEU A 363 -3.72 -6.95 14.10
C LEU A 363 -4.53 -7.76 15.12
N PRO A 364 -5.79 -8.12 14.81
CA PRO A 364 -6.66 -8.82 15.77
C PRO A 364 -6.00 -10.08 16.35
N ASP A 365 -6.07 -10.20 17.68
CA ASP A 365 -5.54 -11.34 18.43
C ASP A 365 -6.73 -12.19 18.91
N PRO A 366 -6.95 -13.40 18.35
CA PRO A 366 -8.09 -14.23 18.73
C PRO A 366 -8.06 -14.67 20.21
N ASP A 367 -6.88 -14.61 20.84
CA ASP A 367 -6.69 -15.01 22.23
C ASP A 367 -6.89 -13.83 23.20
N LYS A 368 -7.04 -12.59 22.68
CA LYS A 368 -7.41 -11.40 23.46
C LYS A 368 -8.84 -11.00 23.17
N ILE A 369 -9.72 -11.20 24.15
CA ILE A 369 -11.06 -10.63 24.14
C ILE A 369 -10.93 -9.12 24.34
N ILE A 370 -11.48 -8.33 23.42
CA ILE A 370 -11.59 -6.87 23.58
C ILE A 370 -12.74 -6.64 24.57
N GLU A 371 -12.45 -6.03 25.71
CA GLU A 371 -13.48 -5.44 26.58
C GLU A 371 -14.06 -4.24 25.84
N GLY A 372 -15.39 -4.16 25.72
CA GLY A 372 -16.06 -3.14 24.91
C GLY A 372 -15.65 -1.74 25.36
N GLY A 373 -14.88 -1.04 24.52
CA GLY A 373 -14.66 0.39 24.67
C GLY A 373 -15.91 1.12 24.21
N GLU A 374 -16.33 2.11 24.99
CA GLU A 374 -17.31 3.11 24.58
C GLU A 374 -16.88 3.63 23.20
N GLU A 375 -17.81 3.58 22.23
CA GLU A 375 -17.64 4.38 21.02
C GLU A 375 -17.38 5.81 21.51
N GLU A 376 -16.23 6.38 21.16
CA GLU A 376 -15.97 7.79 21.44
C GLU A 376 -17.13 8.57 20.83
N GLU A 377 -18.05 9.05 21.67
CA GLU A 377 -19.14 9.91 21.23
C GLU A 377 -18.51 11.10 20.54
N GLU A 378 -18.81 11.25 19.25
CA GLU A 378 -18.58 12.50 18.54
C GLU A 378 -19.25 13.60 19.34
N ASP A 379 -18.44 14.48 19.94
CA ASP A 379 -18.86 15.68 20.65
C ASP A 379 -19.68 16.55 19.70
N LYS A 380 -20.98 16.31 19.67
CA LYS A 380 -21.96 17.18 19.02
C LYS A 380 -22.06 18.41 19.89
N GLY A 381 -21.35 19.45 19.47
CA GLY A 381 -21.43 20.77 20.07
C GLY A 381 -22.88 21.16 20.35
N GLU A 382 -23.18 21.36 21.63
CA GLU A 382 -24.44 21.90 22.10
C GLU A 382 -24.52 23.37 21.68
N ASP A 383 -25.31 23.67 20.64
CA ASP A 383 -25.81 25.01 20.40
C ASP A 383 -26.89 25.30 21.45
N GLU A 384 -26.54 26.10 22.46
CA GLU A 384 -27.49 26.75 23.34
C GLU A 384 -28.36 27.73 22.54
N SER A 385 -29.65 27.44 22.42
CA SER A 385 -30.65 28.48 22.19
C SER A 385 -31.90 28.22 23.03
N GLU A 386 -32.13 29.15 23.95
CA GLU A 386 -33.32 29.28 24.78
C GLU A 386 -34.57 29.56 23.90
N SER A 387 -35.68 28.88 24.19
CA SER A 387 -37.00 29.52 24.12
C SER A 387 -38.04 28.74 24.92
N ASP A 388 -38.62 29.42 25.91
CA ASP A 388 -39.81 29.05 26.67
C ASP A 388 -41.07 28.86 25.79
N SER A 389 -41.92 27.89 26.13
CA SER A 389 -43.38 28.10 26.27
C SER A 389 -44.10 26.90 26.89
N GLU A 390 -45.18 27.22 27.61
CA GLU A 390 -45.90 26.41 28.60
C GLU A 390 -46.93 25.40 28.03
N GLU A 391 -47.10 24.30 28.79
CA GLU A 391 -48.34 23.63 29.23
C GLU A 391 -49.41 23.13 28.22
N SER A 392 -49.67 21.80 28.21
CA SER A 392 -50.95 21.21 28.65
C SER A 392 -51.08 19.71 28.34
N SER A 393 -51.87 19.03 29.18
CA SER A 393 -52.11 17.60 29.30
C SER A 393 -52.91 16.95 28.15
N ALA A 394 -52.61 15.68 27.82
CA ALA A 394 -53.61 14.60 27.73
C ALA A 394 -52.95 13.22 27.48
N LYS A 395 -53.50 12.20 28.16
CA LYS A 395 -53.15 10.79 28.07
C LYS A 395 -53.48 10.22 26.68
N GLY A 396 -52.58 9.38 26.17
CA GLY A 396 -52.83 8.44 25.08
C GLY A 396 -51.81 7.30 25.19
N GLU A 397 -52.29 6.12 25.56
CA GLU A 397 -51.55 4.86 25.47
C GLU A 397 -51.48 4.47 23.99
N GLU A 398 -50.30 4.13 23.46
CA GLU A 398 -50.07 2.98 22.57
C GLU A 398 -48.60 2.87 22.13
N GLU A 399 -48.12 1.63 22.22
CA GLU A 399 -47.00 0.99 21.50
C GLU A 399 -45.57 1.51 21.70
N VAL A 400 -44.90 0.86 22.67
CA VAL A 400 -43.44 0.82 22.79
C VAL A 400 -42.89 0.00 21.62
N GLU A 401 -42.44 0.66 20.56
CA GLU A 401 -41.41 0.09 19.69
C GLU A 401 -40.12 0.05 20.50
N GLU A 402 -39.66 -1.16 20.83
CA GLU A 402 -38.34 -1.41 21.41
C GLU A 402 -37.28 -0.82 20.48
N GLY A 403 -36.77 0.35 20.84
CA GLY A 403 -35.53 0.87 20.30
C GLY A 403 -34.45 -0.18 20.49
N SER A 404 -33.77 -0.55 19.41
CA SER A 404 -32.62 -1.44 19.46
C SER A 404 -31.52 -0.75 20.25
N GLU A 405 -31.49 -0.98 21.57
CA GLU A 405 -30.35 -0.66 22.42
C GLU A 405 -29.09 -1.22 21.76
N GLY A 406 -28.12 -0.35 21.53
CA GLY A 406 -26.81 -0.69 21.00
C GLY A 406 -26.19 -1.78 21.87
N LYS A 407 -26.21 -3.03 21.37
CA LYS A 407 -25.47 -4.11 22.00
C LYS A 407 -23.99 -3.79 21.85
N ALA A 408 -23.37 -3.33 22.94
CA ALA A 408 -21.92 -3.34 23.09
C ALA A 408 -21.42 -4.73 22.65
N SER A 409 -20.68 -4.79 21.54
CA SER A 409 -20.21 -6.06 21.01
C SER A 409 -19.00 -6.51 21.82
N PHE A 410 -19.25 -7.23 22.90
CA PHE A 410 -18.20 -7.97 23.61
C PHE A 410 -17.72 -9.12 22.72
N GLY A 411 -16.48 -9.07 22.25
CA GLY A 411 -15.92 -10.18 21.47
C GLY A 411 -14.75 -9.82 20.56
N TYR A 412 -14.01 -10.85 20.14
CA TYR A 412 -13.00 -10.75 19.10
C TYR A 412 -13.68 -10.38 17.77
N VAL A 413 -13.30 -9.23 17.20
CA VAL A 413 -13.74 -8.83 15.86
C VAL A 413 -12.63 -9.17 14.85
N PRO A 414 -12.82 -10.14 13.94
CA PRO A 414 -11.79 -10.47 12.95
C PRO A 414 -11.55 -9.34 11.96
N LEU A 415 -10.34 -9.26 11.40
CA LEU A 415 -10.05 -8.47 10.20
C LEU A 415 -9.97 -9.45 9.02
N VAL A 416 -11.02 -9.46 8.20
CA VAL A 416 -11.13 -10.31 7.02
C VAL A 416 -10.51 -9.56 5.84
N GLY A 417 -9.56 -10.20 5.16
CA GLY A 417 -8.94 -9.69 3.95
C GLY A 417 -9.23 -10.55 2.73
N LYS A 418 -8.38 -10.38 1.71
CA LYS A 418 -8.42 -11.16 0.46
C LYS A 418 -8.71 -12.64 0.67
N GLU A 419 -9.59 -13.17 -0.17
CA GLU A 419 -9.99 -14.58 -0.21
C GLU A 419 -10.58 -15.09 1.13
N GLY A 420 -11.12 -14.17 1.96
CA GLY A 420 -11.67 -14.49 3.28
C GLY A 420 -10.60 -14.77 4.35
N THR A 421 -9.34 -14.40 4.09
CA THR A 421 -8.23 -14.62 5.03
C THR A 421 -8.43 -13.81 6.30
N LEU A 422 -8.29 -14.45 7.47
CA LEU A 422 -8.28 -13.76 8.75
C LEU A 422 -6.87 -13.26 9.06
N TYR A 423 -6.63 -11.96 8.97
CA TYR A 423 -5.35 -11.37 9.37
C TYR A 423 -5.31 -11.23 10.89
N LYS A 424 -4.28 -11.84 11.48
CA LYS A 424 -4.12 -11.95 12.94
C LYS A 424 -2.82 -11.30 13.38
N LYS A 425 -2.73 -11.00 14.68
CA LYS A 425 -1.50 -10.59 15.35
C LYS A 425 -0.33 -11.48 14.93
N HIS A 426 0.74 -10.85 14.44
CA HIS A 426 1.94 -11.51 13.92
C HIS A 426 1.73 -12.42 12.71
N GLY A 427 0.65 -12.27 11.94
CA GLY A 427 0.50 -12.95 10.65
C GLY A 427 1.31 -12.32 9.52
N LEU A 428 1.75 -11.07 9.71
CA LEU A 428 2.30 -10.18 8.68
C LEU A 428 3.40 -9.29 9.27
N PHE A 429 4.27 -8.75 8.42
CA PHE A 429 5.28 -7.75 8.80
C PHE A 429 5.40 -6.61 7.78
N CYS A 430 5.85 -5.44 8.22
CA CYS A 430 6.14 -4.29 7.36
C CYS A 430 7.62 -3.93 7.43
N LEU A 431 8.19 -3.54 6.29
CA LEU A 431 9.51 -2.93 6.15
C LEU A 431 9.31 -1.60 5.44
N MET A 432 9.21 -0.51 6.19
CA MET A 432 8.81 0.78 5.66
C MET A 432 9.98 1.78 5.74
N PRO A 433 10.72 2.02 4.64
CA PRO A 433 11.69 3.10 4.61
C PRO A 433 11.02 4.45 4.85
N GLN A 434 11.62 5.29 5.70
CA GLN A 434 11.08 6.60 6.08
C GLN A 434 12.16 7.45 6.76
N ASN A 435 11.89 8.74 6.97
CA ASN A 435 12.61 9.49 8.00
C ASN A 435 12.19 8.99 9.40
N PHE A 436 12.94 9.35 10.43
CA PHE A 436 12.64 8.93 11.79
C PHE A 436 11.29 9.49 12.26
N PRO A 437 10.50 8.72 13.02
CA PRO A 437 9.30 9.25 13.68
C PRO A 437 9.60 10.54 14.44
N ASP A 438 8.65 11.47 14.46
CA ASP A 438 8.75 12.75 15.20
C ASP A 438 10.01 13.59 14.94
N ALA A 439 10.73 13.37 13.81
CA ALA A 439 11.98 14.06 13.49
C ALA A 439 11.88 15.59 13.51
N ILE A 440 10.71 16.16 13.21
CA ILE A 440 10.48 17.60 13.29
C ILE A 440 10.69 18.16 14.71
N ASN A 441 10.42 17.36 15.74
CA ASN A 441 10.54 17.76 17.14
C ASN A 441 11.89 17.33 17.78
N HIS A 442 12.73 16.61 17.04
CA HIS A 442 14.03 16.12 17.50
C HIS A 442 15.19 16.69 16.68
N LYS A 443 15.88 17.70 17.22
CA LYS A 443 17.02 18.38 16.54
C LYS A 443 18.18 17.45 16.12
N ASN A 444 18.32 16.30 16.77
CA ASN A 444 19.35 15.30 16.51
C ASN A 444 18.90 14.24 15.46
N PHE A 445 17.70 14.38 14.91
CA PHE A 445 17.17 13.53 13.84
C PHE A 445 17.34 14.24 12.48
N PRO A 446 17.26 13.50 11.35
CA PRO A 446 17.35 14.11 10.02
C PRO A 446 16.20 15.09 9.79
N ASN A 447 16.50 16.22 9.15
CA ASN A 447 15.51 17.26 8.88
C ASN A 447 14.35 16.73 8.01
N SER A 448 13.12 17.08 8.38
CA SER A 448 11.88 16.74 7.64
C SER A 448 11.21 17.95 6.98
N VAL A 449 11.81 19.13 7.07
CA VAL A 449 11.27 20.36 6.45
C VAL A 449 11.62 20.42 4.97
N LEU A 450 10.61 20.65 4.13
CA LEU A 450 10.70 20.95 2.71
C LEU A 450 10.38 22.43 2.48
N ASN A 451 11.26 23.16 1.80
CA ASN A 451 11.06 24.57 1.46
C ASN A 451 10.63 24.79 0.01
N PRO A 452 10.00 25.93 -0.32
CA PRO A 452 9.73 26.30 -1.71
C PRO A 452 11.01 26.34 -2.55
N GLY A 453 10.95 25.77 -3.75
CA GLY A 453 12.11 25.63 -4.65
C GLY A 453 12.94 24.36 -4.44
N GLU A 454 12.75 23.65 -3.33
CA GLU A 454 13.30 22.32 -3.10
C GLU A 454 12.38 21.24 -3.67
N VAL A 455 12.94 20.06 -3.95
CA VAL A 455 12.20 18.87 -4.36
C VAL A 455 12.49 17.75 -3.36
N TYR A 456 11.46 17.31 -2.65
CA TYR A 456 11.54 16.07 -1.88
C TYR A 456 11.59 14.88 -2.84
N VAL A 457 12.50 13.94 -2.62
CA VAL A 457 12.60 12.70 -3.40
C VAL A 457 12.83 11.53 -2.46
N HIS A 458 11.90 10.59 -2.44
CA HIS A 458 12.04 9.31 -1.73
C HIS A 458 11.87 8.17 -2.74
N LYS A 459 12.88 7.30 -2.80
CA LYS A 459 12.88 6.11 -3.64
C LYS A 459 12.86 4.85 -2.77
N ILE A 460 12.02 3.88 -3.11
CA ILE A 460 11.97 2.54 -2.52
C ILE A 460 12.10 1.51 -3.64
N GLN A 461 12.85 0.44 -3.40
CA GLN A 461 12.83 -0.75 -4.24
C GLN A 461 12.54 -1.97 -3.37
N TYR A 462 11.46 -2.68 -3.71
CA TYR A 462 11.17 -4.01 -3.22
C TYR A 462 11.60 -5.01 -4.28
N LYS A 463 12.78 -5.63 -4.06
CA LYS A 463 13.37 -6.59 -4.99
C LYS A 463 13.12 -8.00 -4.50
N PHE A 464 12.46 -8.81 -5.33
CA PHE A 464 12.16 -10.19 -5.01
C PHE A 464 13.16 -11.14 -5.65
N GLY A 465 13.52 -12.17 -4.90
CA GLY A 465 14.45 -13.21 -5.32
C GLY A 465 14.00 -14.59 -4.87
N LEU A 466 14.76 -15.58 -5.34
CA LEU A 466 14.60 -16.98 -4.96
C LEU A 466 15.93 -17.53 -4.48
N LEU A 467 15.94 -18.01 -3.24
CA LEU A 467 17.03 -18.85 -2.76
C LEU A 467 16.71 -20.29 -3.15
N LEU A 468 17.42 -20.91 -4.10
CA LEU A 468 17.13 -22.30 -4.51
C LEU A 468 17.75 -23.37 -3.60
N GLY A 469 18.83 -23.03 -2.88
CA GLY A 469 19.49 -23.92 -1.94
C GLY A 469 18.76 -24.08 -0.60
N ARG A 470 19.07 -25.14 0.15
CA ARG A 470 18.62 -25.24 1.56
C ARG A 470 19.34 -24.19 2.39
N TYR A 471 18.58 -23.42 3.17
CA TYR A 471 19.16 -22.58 4.22
C TYR A 471 19.56 -23.53 5.35
N VAL A 472 20.86 -23.64 5.64
CA VAL A 472 21.42 -24.53 6.66
C VAL A 472 21.48 -23.82 7.99
#